data_AF-A0A0F3MEQ7-F1
#
_entry.id   AF-A0A0F3MEQ7-F1
#
_cell.length_a   1.000
_cell.length_b   1.000
_cell.length_c   1.000
_cell.angle_alpha   90.00
_cell.angle_beta   90.00
_cell.angle_gamma   90.00
#
_symmetry.space_group_name_H-M   'P 1'
#
loop_
_entity.id
_entity.type
_entity.pdbx_description
1 polymer ?
#
loop_
_entity_poly.entity_id
_entity_poly.type
_entity_poly.pdbx_seq_one_letter_code
_entity_poly.pdbx_strand_id
1 'polypeptide(L)'
;MAIFNFVFFKIIAILLNVIIGFLAGKWSKVDRDSIAGLLFYFIAPIVFFSIPAHTKLDLHEISIAIVTFVIASALCYLSRLVFKRYWQDATQNILAMAAGTANTGYFMLPIAAKLFDEYTLSLYMMATIG
;
A
#
# COMPACT_ATOMS: atom_id res chain seq x y z
N MET A 1 -16.77 -15.85 -10.68
CA MET A 1 -15.88 -16.88 -10.08
C MET A 1 -14.39 -16.60 -10.30
N ALA A 2 -13.93 -16.25 -11.50
CA ALA A 2 -12.49 -16.06 -11.77
C ALA A 2 -11.81 -14.94 -10.94
N ILE A 3 -12.46 -13.78 -10.79
CA ILE A 3 -11.93 -12.66 -10.00
C ILE A 3 -11.85 -13.02 -8.51
N PHE A 4 -12.90 -13.66 -7.98
CA PHE A 4 -12.91 -14.15 -6.60
C PHE A 4 -11.74 -15.09 -6.32
N ASN A 5 -11.56 -16.11 -7.16
CA ASN A 5 -10.45 -17.06 -7.02
C ASN A 5 -9.10 -16.35 -7.08
N PHE A 6 -8.94 -15.40 -8.00
CA PHE A 6 -7.71 -14.62 -8.13
C PHE A 6 -7.38 -13.83 -6.86
N VAL A 7 -8.35 -13.09 -6.32
CA VAL A 7 -8.16 -12.32 -5.08
C VAL A 7 -7.91 -13.25 -3.90
N PHE A 8 -8.66 -14.35 -3.79
CA PHE A 8 -8.52 -15.35 -2.73
C PHE A 8 -7.11 -15.94 -2.68
N PHE A 9 -6.59 -16.40 -3.82
CA PHE A 9 -5.22 -16.93 -3.89
C PHE A 9 -4.15 -15.87 -3.64
N LYS A 10 -4.37 -14.61 -4.04
CA LYS A 10 -3.46 -13.50 -3.73
C LYS A 10 -3.39 -13.20 -2.23
N ILE A 11 -4.52 -13.21 -1.53
CA ILE A 11 -4.54 -13.05 -0.07
C ILE A 11 -3.75 -14.18 0.60
N ILE A 12 -3.98 -15.43 0.19
CA ILE A 12 -3.24 -16.59 0.71
C ILE A 12 -1.73 -16.44 0.45
N ALA A 13 -1.33 -16.03 -0.75
CA ALA A 13 0.08 -15.83 -1.09
C ALA A 13 0.76 -14.78 -0.20
N ILE A 14 0.05 -13.68 0.13
CA ILE A 14 0.58 -12.66 1.04
C ILE A 14 0.74 -13.20 2.46
N LEU A 15 -0.24 -13.95 2.96
CA LEU A 15 -0.14 -14.58 4.28
C LEU A 15 1.00 -15.60 4.35
N LEU A 16 1.22 -16.36 3.27
CA LEU A 16 2.36 -17.27 3.14
C LEU A 16 3.70 -16.52 3.17
N ASN A 17 3.81 -15.37 2.49
CA ASN A 17 5.02 -14.55 2.53
C ASN A 17 5.36 -14.09 3.96
N VAL A 18 4.35 -13.76 4.77
CA VAL A 18 4.56 -13.41 6.19
C VAL A 18 5.14 -14.60 6.97
N ILE A 19 4.60 -15.81 6.76
CA ILE A 19 5.10 -17.03 7.41
C ILE A 19 6.54 -17.32 6.98
N ILE A 20 6.84 -17.24 5.68
CA ILE A 20 8.18 -17.45 5.14
C ILE A 20 9.16 -16.44 5.74
N GLY A 21 8.80 -15.15 5.77
CA GLY A 21 9.63 -14.10 6.37
C GLY A 21 9.90 -14.34 7.85
N PHE A 22 8.90 -14.81 8.61
CA PHE A 22 9.06 -15.18 10.02
C PHE A 22 10.04 -16.36 10.19
N LEU A 23 9.88 -17.43 9.41
CA LEU A 23 10.77 -18.60 9.46
C LEU A 23 12.19 -18.24 9.03
N ALA A 24 12.35 -17.44 7.97
CA ALA A 24 13.64 -16.96 7.48
C ALA A 24 14.38 -16.12 8.54
N GLY A 25 13.66 -15.21 9.23
CA GLY A 25 14.22 -14.46 10.35
C GLY A 25 14.62 -15.37 11.52
N LYS A 26 13.83 -16.40 11.82
CA LYS A 26 14.10 -17.34 12.93
C LYS A 26 15.27 -18.29 12.66
N TRP A 27 15.41 -18.80 11.43
CA TRP A 27 16.38 -19.85 11.10
C TRP A 27 17.61 -19.37 10.34
N SER A 28 17.49 -18.35 9.49
CA SER A 28 18.58 -17.87 8.63
C SER A 28 19.21 -16.56 9.08
N LYS A 29 18.86 -16.04 10.27
CA LYS A 29 19.37 -14.75 10.83
C LYS A 29 19.34 -13.61 9.81
N VAL A 30 18.28 -13.56 9.02
CA VAL A 30 18.12 -12.55 7.99
C VAL A 30 18.06 -11.16 8.62
N ASP A 31 18.96 -10.28 8.17
CA ASP A 31 19.03 -8.90 8.62
C ASP A 31 17.84 -8.10 8.07
N ARG A 32 16.99 -7.61 8.98
CA ARG A 32 15.77 -6.87 8.60
C ARG A 32 16.09 -5.53 7.97
N ASP A 33 17.13 -4.85 8.44
CA ASP A 33 17.46 -3.49 8.02
C ASP A 33 17.97 -3.49 6.58
N SER A 34 18.73 -4.52 6.20
CA SER A 34 19.22 -4.74 4.84
C SER A 34 18.06 -4.97 3.85
N ILE A 35 17.08 -5.80 4.22
CA ILE A 35 15.89 -6.04 3.38
C ILE A 35 15.02 -4.79 3.30
N ALA A 36 14.79 -4.11 4.41
CA ALA A 36 14.04 -2.86 4.44
C ALA A 36 14.70 -1.80 3.55
N GLY A 37 16.02 -1.66 3.63
CA GLY A 37 16.79 -0.76 2.77
C GLY A 37 16.59 -1.06 1.28
N LEU A 38 16.71 -2.32 0.88
CA LEU A 38 16.46 -2.72 -0.51
C LEU A 38 15.01 -2.39 -0.95
N LEU A 39 14.04 -2.67 -0.10
CA LEU A 39 12.62 -2.42 -0.39
C LEU A 39 12.33 -0.92 -0.53
N PHE A 40 12.81 -0.10 0.41
CA PHE A 40 12.51 1.34 0.44
C PHE A 40 13.32 2.15 -0.57
N TYR A 41 14.60 1.81 -0.79
CA TYR A 41 15.47 2.63 -1.66
C TYR A 41 15.46 2.19 -3.12
N PHE A 42 15.14 0.92 -3.42
CA PHE A 42 15.15 0.42 -4.79
C PHE A 42 13.76 0.01 -5.26
N ILE A 43 13.12 -0.94 -4.57
CA ILE A 43 11.88 -1.55 -5.06
C ILE A 43 10.73 -0.53 -5.08
N ALA A 44 10.52 0.20 -3.98
CA ALA A 44 9.43 1.17 -3.89
C ALA A 44 9.58 2.29 -4.94
N PRO A 45 10.71 3.01 -5.08
CA PRO A 45 10.85 4.04 -6.11
C PRO A 45 10.61 3.51 -7.52
N ILE A 46 11.13 2.33 -7.85
CA ILE A 46 10.88 1.72 -9.17
C ILE A 46 9.38 1.53 -9.38
N VAL A 47 8.66 0.92 -8.44
CA VAL A 47 7.22 0.66 -8.60
C VAL A 47 6.41 1.95 -8.65
N PHE A 48 6.69 2.91 -7.76
CA PHE A 48 5.93 4.16 -7.66
C PHE A 48 6.20 5.14 -8.81
N PHE A 49 7.39 5.12 -9.41
CA PHE A 49 7.70 6.03 -10.53
C PHE A 49 7.57 5.38 -11.91
N SER A 50 7.82 4.08 -12.07
CA SER A 50 7.76 3.45 -13.40
C SER A 50 6.35 3.32 -13.97
N ILE A 51 5.35 3.07 -13.11
CA ILE A 51 3.98 2.83 -13.57
C ILE A 51 3.27 4.13 -13.98
N PRO A 52 3.31 5.22 -13.18
CA PRO A 52 2.73 6.48 -13.61
C PRO A 52 3.58 7.27 -14.61
N ALA A 53 4.83 6.87 -14.92
CA ALA A 53 5.69 7.59 -15.88
C ALA A 53 5.10 7.72 -17.29
N HIS A 54 4.15 6.86 -17.65
CA HIS A 54 3.45 6.92 -18.94
C HIS A 54 2.20 7.82 -18.91
N THR A 55 1.89 8.41 -17.76
CA THR A 55 0.71 9.26 -17.56
C THR A 55 1.04 10.69 -17.97
N LYS A 56 0.14 11.33 -18.71
CA LYS A 56 0.22 12.78 -18.93
C LYS A 56 -0.08 13.45 -17.58
N LEU A 57 0.88 14.21 -17.06
CA LEU A 57 0.71 14.99 -15.83
C LEU A 57 -0.08 16.25 -16.15
N ASP A 58 -1.39 16.12 -16.36
CA ASP A 58 -2.29 17.26 -16.41
C ASP A 58 -2.77 17.61 -14.99
N LEU A 59 -3.36 18.80 -14.85
CA LEU A 59 -3.96 19.28 -13.60
C LEU A 59 -5.03 18.32 -13.07
N HIS A 60 -5.71 17.60 -13.97
CA HIS A 60 -6.74 16.64 -13.61
C HIS A 60 -6.16 15.43 -12.86
N GLU A 61 -5.08 14.83 -13.36
CA GLU A 61 -4.46 13.66 -12.74
C GLU A 61 -3.84 14.01 -11.39
N ILE A 62 -3.17 15.17 -11.29
CA ILE A 62 -2.60 15.63 -10.01
C ILE A 62 -3.70 15.84 -8.96
N SER A 63 -4.89 16.30 -9.38
CA SER A 63 -6.00 16.50 -8.45
C SER A 63 -6.44 15.20 -7.76
N ILE A 64 -6.28 14.04 -8.41
CA ILE A 64 -6.62 12.73 -7.84
C ILE A 64 -5.70 12.40 -6.67
N ALA A 65 -4.39 12.65 -6.80
CA ALA A 65 -3.44 12.46 -5.71
C ALA A 65 -3.80 13.38 -4.52
N ILE A 66 -4.09 14.67 -4.78
CA ILE A 66 -4.45 15.62 -3.74
C ILE A 66 -5.72 15.19 -3.00
N VAL A 67 -6.77 14.80 -3.73
CA VAL A 67 -8.02 14.33 -3.13
C VAL A 67 -7.79 13.08 -2.28
N THR A 68 -7.01 12.13 -2.78
CA THR A 68 -6.72 10.88 -2.06
C THR A 68 -5.91 11.16 -0.80
N PHE A 69 -4.89 12.01 -0.87
CA PHE A 69 -4.10 12.46 0.28
C PHE A 69 -4.97 13.11 1.37
N VAL A 70 -5.90 13.99 0.97
CA VAL A 70 -6.82 14.66 1.90
C VAL A 70 -7.75 13.64 2.56
N ILE A 71 -8.30 12.69 1.80
CA ILE A 71 -9.18 11.64 2.34
C ILE A 71 -8.40 10.74 3.31
N ALA A 72 -7.21 10.28 2.93
CA ALA A 72 -6.37 9.42 3.76
C ALA A 72 -5.95 10.13 5.06
N SER A 73 -5.55 11.40 4.95
CA SER A 73 -5.19 12.24 6.11
C SER A 73 -6.39 12.47 7.04
N ALA A 74 -7.57 12.74 6.46
CA ALA A 74 -8.80 12.89 7.22
C ALA A 74 -9.18 11.59 7.93
N LEU A 75 -9.09 10.44 7.27
CA LEU A 75 -9.32 9.13 7.87
C LEU A 75 -8.37 8.85 9.03
N CYS A 76 -7.07 9.12 8.85
CA CYS A 76 -6.08 8.99 9.92
C CYS A 76 -6.44 9.86 11.13
N TYR A 77 -6.78 11.14 10.91
CA TYR A 77 -7.17 12.06 11.96
C TYR A 77 -8.46 11.61 12.68
N LEU A 78 -9.51 11.28 11.94
CA LEU A 78 -10.79 10.83 12.49
C LEU A 78 -10.62 9.52 13.27
N SER A 79 -9.85 8.58 12.74
CA SER A 79 -9.57 7.32 13.39
C SER A 79 -8.80 7.51 14.70
N ARG A 80 -7.88 8.47 14.75
CA ARG A 80 -7.19 8.85 15.99
C ARG A 80 -8.16 9.36 17.06
N LEU A 81 -9.14 10.19 16.68
CA LEU A 81 -10.16 10.68 17.62
C LEU A 81 -10.99 9.54 18.23
N VAL A 82 -11.23 8.47 17.46
CA VAL A 82 -11.92 7.27 17.94
C VAL A 82 -11.01 6.45 18.85
N PHE A 83 -9.80 6.11 18.40
CA PHE A 83 -8.90 5.22 19.14
C PHE A 83 -8.32 5.84 20.41
N LYS A 84 -8.16 7.17 20.47
CA LYS A 84 -7.76 7.87 21.70
C LYS A 84 -8.72 7.61 22.86
N ARG A 85 -9.97 7.21 22.62
CA ARG A 85 -10.92 6.87 23.71
C ARG A 85 -10.59 5.54 24.39
N TYR A 86 -9.93 4.63 23.69
CA TYR A 86 -9.65 3.26 24.15
C TYR A 86 -8.17 3.05 24.50
N TRP A 87 -7.26 3.68 23.75
CA TRP A 87 -5.81 3.56 23.92
C TRP A 87 -5.18 4.93 24.11
N GLN A 88 -4.47 5.14 25.22
CA GLN A 88 -3.78 6.40 25.54
C GLN A 88 -2.27 6.37 25.22
N ASP A 89 -1.77 5.22 24.76
CA ASP A 89 -0.37 4.99 24.42
C ASP A 89 -0.12 5.18 22.90
N ALA A 90 1.08 4.81 22.44
CA ALA A 90 1.48 4.91 21.03
C ALA A 90 0.61 4.04 20.09
N THR A 91 -0.08 3.02 20.63
CA THR A 91 -0.98 2.14 19.87
C THR A 91 -2.06 2.94 19.12
N GLN A 92 -2.58 4.02 19.69
CA GLN A 92 -3.58 4.86 19.02
C GLN A 92 -3.07 5.46 17.71
N ASN A 93 -1.78 5.83 17.64
CA ASN A 93 -1.17 6.45 16.47
C ASN A 93 -0.91 5.40 15.38
N ILE A 94 -0.51 4.19 15.78
CA ILE A 94 -0.32 3.06 14.86
C ILE A 94 -1.66 2.69 14.21
N LEU A 95 -2.72 2.57 15.02
CA LEU A 95 -4.06 2.23 14.52
C LEU A 95 -4.64 3.34 13.64
N ALA A 96 -4.43 4.61 14.00
CA ALA A 96 -4.83 5.75 13.17
C ALA A 96 -4.11 5.76 11.82
N MET A 97 -2.80 5.51 11.81
CA MET A 97 -2.01 5.42 10.58
C MET A 97 -2.48 4.25 9.69
N ALA A 98 -2.79 3.10 10.29
CA ALA A 98 -3.31 1.94 9.56
C ALA A 98 -4.69 2.20 8.92
N ALA A 99 -5.50 3.13 9.45
CA ALA A 99 -6.77 3.51 8.85
C ALA A 99 -6.59 4.37 7.58
N GLY A 100 -5.53 5.19 7.53
CA GLY A 100 -5.21 6.03 6.37
C GLY A 100 -4.35 5.33 5.31
N THR A 101 -3.65 4.26 5.68
CA THR A 101 -2.72 3.54 4.79
C THR A 101 -3.20 2.12 4.51
N ALA A 102 -3.64 1.87 3.27
CA ALA A 102 -3.91 0.53 2.79
C ALA A 102 -2.68 -0.05 2.08
N ASN A 103 -2.61 -1.38 1.95
CA ASN A 103 -1.57 -2.03 1.15
C ASN A 103 -1.89 -1.95 -0.35
N THR A 104 -1.99 -0.72 -0.87
CA THR A 104 -2.32 -0.44 -2.27
C THR A 104 -1.23 -0.95 -3.21
N GLY A 105 0.04 -0.75 -2.83
CA GLY A 105 1.20 -1.13 -3.65
C GLY A 105 1.45 -2.63 -3.81
N TYR A 106 1.38 -3.45 -2.76
CA TYR A 106 1.68 -4.89 -2.90
C TYR A 106 0.44 -5.76 -3.15
N PHE A 107 -0.68 -5.44 -2.51
CA PHE A 107 -1.89 -6.25 -2.64
C PHE A 107 -2.78 -5.82 -3.79
N MET A 108 -3.13 -4.52 -3.85
CA MET A 108 -4.09 -4.06 -4.86
C MET A 108 -3.49 -3.83 -6.23
N LEU A 109 -2.23 -3.39 -6.34
CA LEU A 109 -1.61 -3.15 -7.65
C LEU A 109 -1.67 -4.36 -8.61
N PRO A 110 -1.36 -5.61 -8.21
CA PRO A 110 -1.53 -6.78 -9.10
C PRO A 110 -2.98 -7.06 -9.48
N ILE A 111 -3.94 -6.64 -8.66
CA ILE A 111 -5.38 -6.76 -8.94
C ILE A 111 -5.78 -5.65 -9.93
N ALA A 112 -5.40 -4.41 -9.66
CA ALA A 112 -5.61 -3.25 -10.52
C ALA A 112 -5.02 -3.49 -11.92
N ALA A 113 -3.77 -3.94 -12.02
CA ALA A 113 -3.11 -4.22 -13.29
C ALA A 113 -3.76 -5.34 -14.12
N LYS A 114 -4.58 -6.20 -13.48
CA LYS A 114 -5.35 -7.24 -14.17
C LYS A 114 -6.75 -6.78 -14.57
N LEU A 115 -7.33 -5.85 -13.81
CA LEU A 115 -8.70 -5.38 -14.01
C LEU A 115 -8.79 -4.14 -14.91
N PHE A 116 -7.76 -3.30 -14.87
CA PHE A 116 -7.75 -1.99 -15.52
C PHE A 116 -6.85 -1.98 -16.74
N ASP A 117 -7.23 -1.14 -17.71
CA ASP A 117 -6.36 -0.73 -18.81
C ASP A 117 -5.23 0.18 -18.32
N GLU A 118 -4.24 0.43 -19.18
CA GLU A 118 -3.05 1.22 -18.83
C GLU A 118 -3.40 2.63 -18.31
N TYR A 119 -4.39 3.30 -18.90
CA TYR A 119 -4.77 4.64 -18.48
C TYR A 119 -5.41 4.63 -17.08
N THR A 120 -6.37 3.74 -16.84
CA THR A 120 -7.01 3.62 -15.53
C THR A 120 -6.03 3.14 -14.44
N LEU A 121 -5.08 2.26 -14.80
CA LEU A 121 -4.01 1.82 -13.89
C LEU A 121 -3.08 2.99 -13.51
N SER A 122 -2.75 3.86 -14.47
CA SER A 122 -2.00 5.09 -14.24
C SER A 122 -2.72 6.03 -13.25
N LEU A 123 -4.03 6.24 -13.40
CA LEU A 123 -4.82 7.04 -12.46
C LEU A 123 -4.86 6.40 -11.06
N TYR A 124 -4.99 5.07 -10.98
CA TYR A 124 -4.92 4.34 -9.73
C TYR A 124 -3.57 4.54 -9.02
N MET A 125 -2.46 4.54 -9.77
CA MET A 125 -1.14 4.80 -9.20
C MET A 125 -0.99 6.24 -8.73
N MET A 126 -1.56 7.20 -9.45
CA MET A 126 -1.60 8.59 -9.00
C MET A 126 -2.36 8.75 -7.68
N ALA A 127 -3.50 8.06 -7.53
CA ALA A 127 -4.21 7.98 -6.25
C ALA A 127 -3.37 7.31 -5.15
N THR A 128 -2.57 6.30 -5.49
CA THR A 128 -1.71 5.57 -4.55
C THR A 128 -0.51 6.40 -4.07
N ILE A 129 -0.09 7.42 -4.84
CA ILE A 129 0.96 8.37 -4.45
C ILE A 129 0.46 9.41 -3.44
N GLY A 130 -0.82 9.81 -3.55
CA GLY A 130 -1.47 10.75 -2.64
C GLY A 130 -1.81 10.12 -1.30
#